data_AF-A0A528WZJ1-F1
#
_entry.id   AF-A0A528WZJ1-F1
#
_cell.length_a   1.000
_cell.length_b   1.000
_cell.length_c   1.000
_cell.angle_alpha   90.00
_cell.angle_beta   90.00
_cell.angle_gamma   90.00
#
_symmetry.space_group_name_H-M   'P 1'
#
loop_
_entity.id
_entity.type
_entity.pdbx_description
1 polymer ?
#
loop_
_entity_poly.entity_id
_entity_poly.type
_entity_poly.pdbx_seq_one_letter_code
_entity_poly.pdbx_strand_id
1 'polypeptide(L)'
;MASSDISDNLTNDQLAALDSTVTGSTDPASSDPVPQLAVAVDQADADYAPGETVGITATDVGDGGSLTFSVAHVSAGADGILGTADDVLTYDLTGTGTPWVVTDGGAGDLDGTVDGKIQTSWYVNSDAANQAFTLTATDPATGRIAAVNFTDAATMVDLTFKTSATINGAIFSSSDVATGAGTGLLDPFVRIQNNGTEQGYNTDANVKVLDDTAKGSTQYVHALNIADIPIQYVNGVGYYRFDLDINESNSDNVQNLSLDTLQIWQATAGNLSNYDPGATPDQGTGAFPTATKIYDLDQGGDKFIGLNGDLQPGSGNTTDMSLLVPVANFDPSKPFIYLYSGFGYQAGTYQGSTETTPSTWTAESGFEEWNRQIGQVIDGHKFNDLNADHIWEAGEPALSGWKIYLDVDNNNQWDSGEPFTLTDANGYYKFTVTPGTYTVREVQQAGWSQDAPNNAQGEYTVTVVAGQDSHNNDFGNFQLASISGHKYLDADGSLATTGDRTAVSGWTITLYNDANHNDVADAGEQVAQTTTDANGVYQFTGLLPGDYLIKEQDQAGWTHLSPVQINQSNLTSGQNLTNQDFVNTQLSSISGHKYVDADGSLATTGDETGVSGWTITLYN
;
A
#
# COMPACT_ATOMS: atom_id res chain seq x y z
N MET A 1 -3.87 49.89 57.61
CA MET A 1 -4.73 51.03 57.25
C MET A 1 -5.25 50.79 55.84
N ALA A 2 -6.58 50.78 55.67
CA ALA A 2 -7.43 50.80 54.46
C ALA A 2 -7.19 49.70 53.38
N SER A 3 -8.14 48.82 53.03
CA SER A 3 -9.46 49.01 52.34
C SER A 3 -9.25 49.64 50.95
N SER A 4 -9.71 49.14 49.79
CA SER A 4 -10.85 48.30 49.36
C SER A 4 -10.56 47.76 47.93
N ASP A 5 -10.80 46.48 47.62
CA ASP A 5 -11.95 45.93 46.86
C ASP A 5 -11.95 46.19 45.33
N ILE A 6 -11.83 45.12 44.54
CA ILE A 6 -12.76 44.71 43.46
C ILE A 6 -12.54 43.20 43.16
N SER A 7 -13.58 42.42 43.51
CA SER A 7 -14.11 41.14 42.94
C SER A 7 -13.17 39.95 42.63
N ASP A 8 -13.28 38.79 43.29
CA ASP A 8 -14.33 37.72 43.17
C ASP A 8 -14.09 36.86 41.89
N ASN A 9 -13.58 35.62 41.97
CA ASN A 9 -14.30 34.42 42.45
C ASN A 9 -13.33 33.37 43.05
N LEU A 10 -13.43 33.17 44.36
CA LEU A 10 -12.89 32.04 45.13
C LEU A 10 -13.80 30.81 44.86
N THR A 11 -13.35 29.56 44.81
CA THR A 11 -12.59 28.88 45.86
C THR A 11 -11.81 27.67 45.32
N ASN A 12 -10.51 27.63 45.64
CA ASN A 12 -9.75 26.40 45.88
C ASN A 12 -10.51 25.49 46.88
N ASP A 13 -10.53 24.17 46.63
CA ASP A 13 -9.99 23.25 47.65
C ASP A 13 -9.42 21.96 47.05
N GLN A 14 -8.34 21.49 47.66
CA GLN A 14 -7.65 20.23 47.42
C GLN A 14 -8.28 19.08 48.21
N LEU A 15 -8.13 17.86 47.69
CA LEU A 15 -8.02 16.60 48.45
C LEU A 15 -9.09 16.31 49.52
N ALA A 16 -10.15 15.61 49.11
CA ALA A 16 -10.82 14.61 49.96
C ALA A 16 -10.56 13.23 49.34
N ALA A 17 -9.65 12.43 49.89
CA ALA A 17 -9.92 11.48 50.98
C ALA A 17 -11.02 10.48 50.62
N LEU A 18 -10.63 9.20 50.53
CA LEU A 18 -11.51 8.03 50.55
C LEU A 18 -12.55 8.20 51.67
N ASP A 19 -13.82 8.32 51.29
CA ASP A 19 -14.94 8.11 52.20
C ASP A 19 -15.42 6.66 52.03
N SER A 20 -14.86 5.79 52.85
CA SER A 20 -15.45 4.51 53.17
C SER A 20 -16.56 4.75 54.19
N THR A 21 -17.79 4.35 53.84
CA THR A 21 -19.00 4.27 54.68
C THR A 21 -19.81 5.55 54.90
N VAL A 22 -20.79 5.79 54.01
CA VAL A 22 -22.07 6.40 54.41
C VAL A 22 -23.22 5.49 53.97
N THR A 23 -23.69 4.72 54.94
CA THR A 23 -25.05 4.18 54.98
C THR A 23 -26.08 5.31 54.89
N GLY A 24 -26.97 5.25 53.90
CA GLY A 24 -28.25 5.95 53.89
C GLY A 24 -28.20 7.44 53.54
N SER A 25 -28.44 7.75 52.26
CA SER A 25 -29.09 9.01 51.89
C SER A 25 -30.51 8.70 51.41
N THR A 26 -31.46 8.75 52.34
CA THR A 26 -32.82 9.17 52.00
C THR A 26 -32.81 10.70 52.06
N ASP A 27 -32.34 11.36 51.01
CA ASP A 27 -32.76 12.73 50.75
C ASP A 27 -34.14 12.66 50.08
N PRO A 28 -35.24 13.02 50.76
CA PRO A 28 -36.57 13.01 50.17
C PRO A 28 -36.83 14.25 49.31
N ALA A 29 -35.81 15.06 49.00
CA ALA A 29 -35.96 16.32 48.28
C ALA A 29 -34.82 16.67 47.31
N SER A 30 -34.06 15.68 46.81
CA SER A 30 -33.24 15.90 45.62
C SER A 30 -34.13 15.96 44.38
N SER A 31 -34.12 17.10 43.69
CA SER A 31 -34.72 17.29 42.38
C SER A 31 -33.84 16.80 41.23
N ASP A 32 -32.77 16.05 41.52
CA ASP A 32 -32.02 15.38 40.46
C ASP A 32 -32.91 14.35 39.79
N PRO A 33 -32.94 14.30 38.44
CA PRO A 33 -33.65 13.24 37.74
C PRO A 33 -33.04 11.92 38.18
N VAL A 34 -33.86 11.02 38.72
CA VAL A 34 -33.48 9.63 38.93
C VAL A 34 -32.85 9.14 37.62
N PRO A 35 -31.59 8.67 37.63
CA PRO A 35 -30.91 8.25 36.40
C PRO A 35 -31.76 7.22 35.66
N GLN A 36 -31.76 7.26 34.34
CA GLN A 36 -32.68 6.43 33.55
C GLN A 36 -32.26 4.97 33.69
N LEU A 37 -33.23 4.07 33.93
CA LEU A 37 -32.95 2.64 33.97
C LEU A 37 -32.38 2.25 32.60
N ALA A 38 -31.25 1.54 32.58
CA ALA A 38 -30.61 1.10 31.35
C ALA A 38 -30.35 -0.39 31.39
N VAL A 39 -30.51 -1.05 30.24
CA VAL A 39 -30.21 -2.47 30.04
C VAL A 39 -29.42 -2.64 28.74
N ALA A 40 -28.41 -3.49 28.77
CA ALA A 40 -27.58 -3.84 27.62
C ALA A 40 -27.28 -5.34 27.61
N VAL A 41 -26.99 -5.86 26.43
CA VAL A 41 -26.49 -7.22 26.22
C VAL A 41 -24.98 -7.19 25.98
N ASP A 42 -24.30 -8.33 26.15
CA ASP A 42 -22.83 -8.43 26.17
C ASP A 42 -22.17 -8.53 24.79
N GLN A 43 -22.94 -8.69 23.72
CA GLN A 43 -22.47 -8.62 22.33
C GLN A 43 -22.81 -7.25 21.70
N ALA A 44 -21.91 -6.72 20.89
CA ALA A 44 -22.00 -5.36 20.33
C ALA A 44 -23.05 -5.24 19.20
N ASP A 45 -23.31 -6.35 18.54
CA ASP A 45 -24.24 -6.57 17.44
C ASP A 45 -25.52 -7.28 17.87
N ALA A 46 -25.53 -7.82 19.10
CA ALA A 46 -26.67 -8.46 19.74
C ALA A 46 -27.23 -9.64 18.94
N ASP A 47 -26.36 -10.38 18.28
CA ASP A 47 -26.71 -11.59 17.55
C ASP A 47 -26.32 -12.83 18.36
N TYR A 48 -27.28 -13.71 18.64
CA TYR A 48 -27.06 -14.86 19.52
C TYR A 48 -27.68 -16.14 18.96
N ALA A 49 -26.83 -17.13 18.72
CA ALA A 49 -27.24 -18.41 18.17
C ALA A 49 -28.05 -19.27 19.16
N PRO A 50 -28.89 -20.22 18.69
CA PRO A 50 -29.53 -21.17 19.57
C PRO A 50 -28.51 -22.02 20.31
N GLY A 51 -28.56 -21.99 21.64
CA GLY A 51 -27.59 -22.64 22.52
C GLY A 51 -26.61 -21.68 23.20
N GLU A 52 -26.57 -20.42 22.78
CA GLU A 52 -25.76 -19.40 23.43
C GLU A 52 -26.41 -18.87 24.72
N THR A 53 -25.65 -18.05 25.45
CA THR A 53 -26.14 -17.38 26.66
C THR A 53 -25.90 -15.89 26.51
N VAL A 54 -26.99 -15.12 26.48
CA VAL A 54 -26.98 -13.66 26.49
C VAL A 54 -26.53 -13.19 27.87
N GLY A 55 -25.40 -12.52 27.96
CA GLY A 55 -25.03 -11.75 29.15
C GLY A 55 -25.79 -10.44 29.18
N ILE A 56 -26.40 -10.13 30.32
CA ILE A 56 -27.28 -8.97 30.50
C ILE A 56 -26.71 -8.10 31.62
N THR A 57 -26.56 -6.81 31.34
CA THR A 57 -26.20 -5.81 32.35
C THR A 57 -27.30 -4.77 32.44
N ALA A 58 -27.92 -4.65 33.62
CA ALA A 58 -28.76 -3.52 33.97
C ALA A 58 -28.01 -2.56 34.90
N THR A 59 -28.20 -1.25 34.72
CA THR A 59 -27.55 -0.20 35.51
C THR A 59 -28.58 0.82 35.97
N ASP A 60 -28.21 1.64 36.95
CA ASP A 60 -29.09 2.62 37.59
C ASP A 60 -30.28 1.94 38.31
N VAL A 61 -30.00 0.75 38.86
CA VAL A 61 -30.86 0.02 39.80
C VAL A 61 -30.61 0.62 41.18
N GLY A 62 -31.64 0.78 42.00
CA GLY A 62 -31.40 1.19 43.40
C GLY A 62 -30.65 0.09 44.15
N ASP A 63 -29.73 0.44 45.04
CA ASP A 63 -28.96 -0.51 45.86
C ASP A 63 -29.87 -1.57 46.52
N GLY A 64 -29.66 -2.85 46.18
CA GLY A 64 -30.47 -3.97 46.67
C GLY A 64 -31.88 -4.05 46.06
N GLY A 65 -32.13 -3.28 45.00
CA GLY A 65 -33.36 -3.25 44.23
C GLY A 65 -33.51 -4.49 43.36
N SER A 66 -34.76 -4.81 43.00
CA SER A 66 -35.07 -5.95 42.14
C SER A 66 -35.62 -5.47 40.80
N LEU A 67 -35.20 -6.12 39.71
CA LEU A 67 -35.77 -5.94 38.39
C LEU A 67 -36.47 -7.23 37.94
N THR A 68 -37.61 -7.08 37.28
CA THR A 68 -38.23 -8.16 36.51
C THR A 68 -37.75 -8.07 35.07
N PHE A 69 -37.07 -9.10 34.61
CA PHE A 69 -36.66 -9.25 33.21
C PHE A 69 -37.66 -10.13 32.46
N SER A 70 -37.94 -9.78 31.22
CA SER A 70 -38.74 -10.58 30.29
C SER A 70 -38.17 -10.48 28.89
N VAL A 71 -38.12 -11.60 28.17
CA VAL A 71 -37.78 -11.63 26.75
C VAL A 71 -39.05 -11.92 25.97
N ALA A 72 -39.31 -11.12 24.95
CA ALA A 72 -40.43 -11.31 24.03
C ALA A 72 -39.92 -11.39 22.58
N HIS A 73 -40.57 -12.22 21.76
CA HIS A 73 -40.32 -12.22 20.32
C HIS A 73 -40.82 -10.92 19.68
N VAL A 74 -40.08 -10.47 18.67
CA VAL A 74 -40.48 -9.41 17.75
C VAL A 74 -40.83 -10.07 16.42
N SER A 75 -41.85 -10.94 16.41
CA SER A 75 -42.40 -11.51 15.18
C SER A 75 -43.89 -11.16 15.07
N ALA A 76 -44.34 -10.93 13.84
CA ALA A 76 -45.69 -10.49 13.52
C ALA A 76 -46.68 -11.66 13.42
N GLY A 77 -46.42 -12.76 14.13
CA GLY A 77 -47.24 -13.96 14.10
C GLY A 77 -47.39 -14.58 12.70
N ALA A 78 -48.45 -15.37 12.54
CA ALA A 78 -48.79 -16.04 11.29
C ALA A 78 -49.52 -15.11 10.29
N ASP A 79 -50.00 -13.96 10.76
CA ASP A 79 -50.73 -12.98 9.95
C ASP A 79 -49.84 -11.87 9.37
N GLY A 80 -48.59 -11.74 9.83
CA GLY A 80 -47.62 -10.78 9.34
C GLY A 80 -47.86 -9.35 9.82
N ILE A 81 -48.68 -9.12 10.85
CA ILE A 81 -49.02 -7.80 11.39
C ILE A 81 -48.61 -7.69 12.88
N LEU A 82 -47.64 -6.82 13.18
CA LEU A 82 -47.25 -6.52 14.57
C LEU A 82 -48.39 -5.89 15.39
N GLY A 83 -48.61 -6.40 16.60
CA GLY A 83 -49.60 -5.99 17.59
C GLY A 83 -50.90 -6.83 17.62
N THR A 84 -50.95 -7.99 16.97
CA THR A 84 -52.12 -8.88 16.85
C THR A 84 -52.09 -10.04 17.85
N ALA A 85 -53.20 -10.79 17.93
CA ALA A 85 -53.37 -11.83 18.95
C ALA A 85 -52.50 -13.08 18.73
N ASP A 86 -51.95 -13.26 17.53
CA ASP A 86 -51.02 -14.32 17.16
C ASP A 86 -49.54 -13.97 17.38
N ASP A 87 -49.23 -12.73 17.77
CA ASP A 87 -47.94 -12.34 18.37
C ASP A 87 -47.72 -12.96 19.77
N VAL A 88 -48.76 -13.60 20.31
CA VAL A 88 -48.75 -14.17 21.66
C VAL A 88 -48.27 -15.62 21.64
N LEU A 89 -46.98 -15.80 21.96
CA LEU A 89 -46.34 -17.01 22.56
C LEU A 89 -46.61 -18.39 21.92
N THR A 90 -47.26 -18.49 20.76
CA THR A 90 -47.58 -19.79 20.15
C THR A 90 -46.35 -20.58 19.68
N TYR A 91 -45.17 -19.95 19.69
CA TYR A 91 -43.88 -20.55 19.34
C TYR A 91 -42.89 -20.64 20.51
N ASP A 92 -43.25 -20.21 21.72
CA ASP A 92 -42.47 -20.48 22.94
C ASP A 92 -42.72 -21.94 23.36
N LEU A 93 -41.98 -22.86 22.76
CA LEU A 93 -42.16 -24.30 22.95
C LEU A 93 -41.53 -24.79 24.26
N THR A 94 -40.82 -23.93 25.01
CA THR A 94 -39.95 -24.36 26.13
C THR A 94 -39.98 -23.49 27.40
N GLY A 95 -40.76 -22.41 27.44
CA GLY A 95 -41.01 -21.57 28.63
C GLY A 95 -40.14 -20.31 28.75
N THR A 96 -39.52 -19.85 27.65
CA THR A 96 -38.57 -18.73 27.61
C THR A 96 -39.19 -17.33 27.66
N GLY A 97 -40.51 -17.22 27.52
CA GLY A 97 -41.27 -15.99 27.80
C GLY A 97 -41.59 -15.76 29.28
N THR A 98 -41.14 -16.63 30.19
CA THR A 98 -41.42 -16.49 31.63
C THR A 98 -40.57 -15.38 32.24
N PRO A 99 -41.15 -14.29 32.76
CA PRO A 99 -40.37 -13.25 33.40
C PRO A 99 -39.64 -13.78 34.64
N TRP A 100 -38.41 -13.33 34.86
CA TRP A 100 -37.63 -13.68 36.04
C TRP A 100 -37.23 -12.44 36.82
N VAL A 101 -37.06 -12.58 38.14
CA VAL A 101 -36.70 -11.47 39.02
C VAL A 101 -35.27 -11.65 39.49
N VAL A 102 -34.48 -10.60 39.35
CA VAL A 102 -33.10 -10.53 39.86
C VAL A 102 -33.00 -9.38 40.84
N THR A 103 -32.24 -9.56 41.92
CA THR A 103 -32.00 -8.53 42.93
C THR A 103 -30.52 -8.20 42.96
N ASP A 104 -30.18 -6.91 42.90
CA ASP A 104 -28.82 -6.37 43.05
C ASP A 104 -28.18 -6.87 44.36
N GLY A 105 -27.05 -7.57 44.25
CA GLY A 105 -26.36 -8.28 45.32
C GLY A 105 -27.07 -9.51 45.88
N GLY A 106 -28.11 -9.99 45.20
CA GLY A 106 -29.01 -11.04 45.64
C GLY A 106 -29.08 -12.25 44.69
N ALA A 107 -30.20 -12.97 44.73
CA ALA A 107 -30.39 -14.14 43.89
C ALA A 107 -30.56 -13.75 42.41
N GLY A 108 -29.82 -14.43 41.54
CA GLY A 108 -29.84 -14.21 40.09
C GLY A 108 -28.84 -13.16 39.59
N ASP A 109 -28.21 -12.42 40.51
CA ASP A 109 -27.17 -11.46 40.19
C ASP A 109 -25.81 -12.14 40.24
N LEU A 110 -25.11 -12.14 39.10
CA LEU A 110 -23.96 -12.98 38.83
C LEU A 110 -22.68 -12.51 39.52
N ASP A 111 -22.56 -11.21 39.81
CA ASP A 111 -21.45 -10.68 40.61
C ASP A 111 -21.73 -10.72 42.12
N GLY A 112 -23.00 -10.77 42.52
CA GLY A 112 -23.45 -10.88 43.91
C GLY A 112 -23.10 -9.66 44.77
N THR A 113 -22.82 -8.52 44.15
CA THR A 113 -22.48 -7.27 44.84
C THR A 113 -23.64 -6.31 44.84
N VAL A 114 -23.83 -5.56 45.93
CA VAL A 114 -24.82 -4.48 45.99
C VAL A 114 -24.13 -3.20 45.50
N ASP A 115 -24.30 -2.86 44.23
CA ASP A 115 -23.60 -1.73 43.60
C ASP A 115 -24.46 -0.89 42.65
N GLY A 116 -25.77 -1.14 42.61
CA GLY A 116 -26.71 -0.46 41.73
C GLY A 116 -26.69 -0.98 40.29
N LYS A 117 -26.08 -2.14 40.06
CA LYS A 117 -26.10 -2.87 38.80
C LYS A 117 -26.62 -4.28 39.03
N ILE A 118 -27.13 -4.88 37.96
CA ILE A 118 -27.50 -6.30 37.95
C ILE A 118 -26.79 -6.93 36.76
N GLN A 119 -26.01 -7.97 37.02
CA GLN A 119 -25.48 -8.85 35.99
C GLN A 119 -26.28 -10.15 36.00
N THR A 120 -26.98 -10.45 34.92
CA THR A 120 -27.75 -11.69 34.79
C THR A 120 -27.49 -12.29 33.42
N SER A 121 -28.03 -13.47 33.16
CA SER A 121 -27.96 -14.10 31.85
C SER A 121 -29.31 -14.65 31.42
N TRP A 122 -29.49 -14.81 30.12
CA TRP A 122 -30.61 -15.52 29.52
C TRP A 122 -30.08 -16.54 28.50
N TYR A 123 -30.59 -17.76 28.54
CA TYR A 123 -30.15 -18.83 27.64
C TYR A 123 -30.99 -18.79 26.35
N VAL A 124 -30.32 -18.73 25.20
CA VAL A 124 -30.94 -18.76 23.88
C VAL A 124 -31.29 -20.21 23.54
N ASN A 125 -32.56 -20.48 23.35
CA ASN A 125 -33.10 -21.80 23.09
C ASN A 125 -33.32 -22.02 21.58
N SER A 126 -33.68 -23.25 21.20
CA SER A 126 -33.80 -23.67 19.80
C SER A 126 -34.88 -22.97 18.97
N ASP A 127 -35.83 -22.28 19.61
CA ASP A 127 -36.89 -21.52 18.92
C ASP A 127 -36.48 -20.08 18.59
N ALA A 128 -35.24 -19.69 18.94
CA ALA A 128 -34.65 -18.41 18.57
C ALA A 128 -34.18 -18.33 17.12
N ALA A 129 -33.96 -19.47 16.46
CA ALA A 129 -33.45 -19.54 15.09
C ALA A 129 -34.18 -18.55 14.16
N ASN A 130 -33.43 -17.58 13.63
CA ASN A 130 -33.92 -16.55 12.71
C ASN A 130 -35.01 -15.63 13.31
N GLN A 131 -34.97 -15.36 14.61
CA GLN A 131 -35.94 -14.48 15.29
C GLN A 131 -35.27 -13.23 15.87
N ALA A 132 -36.04 -12.15 15.96
CA ALA A 132 -35.70 -10.98 16.74
C ALA A 132 -36.41 -11.00 18.10
N PHE A 133 -35.78 -10.40 19.09
CA PHE A 133 -36.21 -10.38 20.49
C PHE A 133 -36.09 -8.99 21.08
N THR A 134 -36.94 -8.73 22.07
CA THR A 134 -36.83 -7.57 22.96
C THR A 134 -36.68 -8.08 24.39
N LEU A 135 -35.51 -7.83 24.99
CA LEU A 135 -35.32 -7.95 26.43
C LEU A 135 -35.85 -6.67 27.10
N THR A 136 -36.73 -6.83 28.07
CA THR A 136 -37.28 -5.73 28.87
C THR A 136 -36.93 -5.93 30.34
N ALA A 137 -36.31 -4.93 30.96
CA ALA A 137 -36.08 -4.85 32.40
C ALA A 137 -37.07 -3.86 33.01
N THR A 138 -37.86 -4.30 33.99
CA THR A 138 -38.88 -3.50 34.66
C THR A 138 -38.62 -3.43 36.16
N ASP A 139 -38.49 -2.21 36.69
CA ASP A 139 -38.50 -1.96 38.13
C ASP A 139 -39.94 -2.07 38.63
N PRO A 140 -40.29 -3.08 39.45
CA PRO A 140 -41.66 -3.28 39.93
C PRO A 140 -42.09 -2.24 40.98
N ALA A 141 -41.15 -1.54 41.63
CA ALA A 141 -41.45 -0.52 42.63
C ALA A 141 -41.78 0.83 41.99
N THR A 142 -41.08 1.20 40.92
CA THR A 142 -41.25 2.51 40.27
C THR A 142 -41.95 2.45 38.92
N GLY A 143 -42.04 1.28 38.30
CA GLY A 143 -42.52 1.10 36.92
C GLY A 143 -41.54 1.62 35.86
N ARG A 144 -40.27 1.83 36.20
CA ARG A 144 -39.23 2.21 35.22
C ARG A 144 -38.96 1.02 34.31
N ILE A 145 -38.84 1.27 33.02
CA ILE A 145 -38.62 0.23 32.01
C ILE A 145 -37.39 0.60 31.18
N ALA A 146 -36.55 -0.38 30.91
CA ALA A 146 -35.49 -0.32 29.91
C ALA A 146 -35.64 -1.52 28.98
N ALA A 147 -35.39 -1.35 27.69
CA ALA A 147 -35.45 -2.44 26.74
C ALA A 147 -34.28 -2.39 25.76
N VAL A 148 -33.85 -3.56 25.32
CA VAL A 148 -32.83 -3.75 24.29
C VAL A 148 -33.30 -4.84 23.34
N ASN A 149 -33.10 -4.61 22.05
CA ASN A 149 -33.41 -5.60 21.03
C ASN A 149 -32.16 -6.39 20.70
N PHE A 150 -32.34 -7.67 20.41
CA PHE A 150 -31.30 -8.59 19.96
C PHE A 150 -31.93 -9.58 18.99
N THR A 151 -31.13 -10.29 18.21
CA THR A 151 -31.61 -11.18 17.16
C THR A 151 -30.79 -12.46 17.14
N ASP A 152 -31.27 -13.44 16.40
CA ASP A 152 -30.56 -14.64 15.97
C ASP A 152 -30.76 -14.79 14.46
N ALA A 153 -30.75 -13.66 13.75
CA ALA A 153 -31.04 -13.60 12.34
C ALA A 153 -29.83 -12.99 11.66
N ALA A 154 -29.25 -13.75 10.75
CA ALA A 154 -28.06 -13.36 10.03
C ALA A 154 -28.22 -11.96 9.41
N THR A 155 -27.23 -11.10 9.63
CA THR A 155 -27.23 -9.77 9.04
C THR A 155 -26.82 -9.86 7.57
N MET A 156 -27.76 -9.55 6.67
CA MET A 156 -27.47 -9.53 5.24
C MET A 156 -26.55 -8.37 4.85
N VAL A 157 -25.46 -8.69 4.16
CA VAL A 157 -24.69 -7.74 3.35
C VAL A 157 -25.14 -7.89 1.90
N ASP A 158 -25.89 -6.90 1.41
CA ASP A 158 -26.53 -6.95 0.10
C ASP A 158 -25.55 -6.59 -1.04
N LEU A 159 -25.10 -7.60 -1.79
CA LEU A 159 -24.36 -7.46 -3.04
C LEU A 159 -25.18 -7.94 -4.26
N THR A 160 -26.52 -8.06 -4.14
CA THR A 160 -27.39 -8.50 -5.25
C THR A 160 -27.55 -7.45 -6.37
N PHE A 161 -26.86 -6.32 -6.21
CA PHE A 161 -26.65 -5.27 -7.21
C PHE A 161 -25.17 -4.87 -7.21
N LYS A 162 -24.70 -4.22 -8.28
CA LYS A 162 -23.29 -3.79 -8.41
C LYS A 162 -22.92 -2.80 -7.30
N THR A 163 -22.22 -3.30 -6.29
CA THR A 163 -21.77 -2.52 -5.13
C THR A 163 -20.52 -3.15 -4.49
N SER A 164 -20.05 -2.56 -3.39
CA SER A 164 -18.96 -3.10 -2.57
C SER A 164 -19.24 -2.87 -1.09
N ALA A 165 -18.74 -3.78 -0.25
CA ALA A 165 -18.85 -3.71 1.20
C ALA A 165 -17.52 -4.09 1.86
N THR A 166 -17.26 -3.54 3.06
CA THR A 166 -16.10 -3.92 3.87
C THR A 166 -16.58 -4.65 5.12
N ILE A 167 -16.11 -5.87 5.32
CA ILE A 167 -16.47 -6.72 6.45
C ILE A 167 -15.16 -7.19 7.07
N ASN A 168 -14.96 -6.95 8.36
CA ASN A 168 -13.77 -7.38 9.11
C ASN A 168 -12.43 -7.04 8.42
N GLY A 169 -12.38 -5.89 7.72
CA GLY A 169 -11.20 -5.39 6.99
C GLY A 169 -11.00 -5.96 5.58
N ALA A 170 -11.75 -6.99 5.18
CA ALA A 170 -11.80 -7.47 3.80
C ALA A 170 -12.83 -6.69 2.98
N ILE A 171 -12.58 -6.55 1.67
CA ILE A 171 -13.48 -5.87 0.74
C ILE A 171 -14.13 -6.90 -0.16
N PHE A 172 -15.45 -6.91 -0.19
CA PHE A 172 -16.27 -7.72 -1.09
C PHE A 172 -16.87 -6.82 -2.15
N SER A 173 -16.88 -7.24 -3.42
CA SER A 173 -17.37 -6.41 -4.51
C SER A 173 -17.99 -7.22 -5.63
N SER A 174 -19.23 -6.88 -5.99
CA SER A 174 -19.90 -7.33 -7.22
C SER A 174 -19.70 -6.34 -8.40
N SER A 175 -18.95 -5.25 -8.15
CA SER A 175 -18.62 -4.24 -9.16
C SER A 175 -17.20 -4.37 -9.72
N ASP A 176 -16.23 -4.70 -8.86
CA ASP A 176 -14.83 -4.96 -9.22
C ASP A 176 -14.67 -6.46 -9.41
N VAL A 177 -14.94 -6.95 -10.61
CA VAL A 177 -14.90 -8.38 -10.94
C VAL A 177 -13.87 -8.67 -12.02
N ALA A 178 -13.33 -9.88 -12.01
CA ALA A 178 -12.31 -10.29 -12.95
C ALA A 178 -12.94 -10.77 -14.26
N THR A 179 -12.37 -10.39 -15.41
CA THR A 179 -12.69 -11.00 -16.71
C THR A 179 -11.85 -12.26 -16.92
N GLY A 180 -12.45 -13.42 -17.20
CA GLY A 180 -11.67 -14.58 -17.65
C GLY A 180 -12.16 -16.02 -17.41
N ALA A 181 -13.39 -16.29 -16.97
CA ALA A 181 -13.87 -17.66 -16.69
C ALA A 181 -13.84 -18.62 -17.91
N GLY A 182 -12.73 -19.32 -18.17
CA GLY A 182 -12.58 -20.20 -19.35
C GLY A 182 -11.63 -19.67 -20.44
N THR A 183 -10.95 -18.56 -20.16
CA THR A 183 -9.83 -18.05 -20.97
C THR A 183 -8.47 -18.62 -20.56
N GLY A 184 -8.42 -19.38 -19.45
CA GLY A 184 -7.18 -19.88 -18.83
C GLY A 184 -6.44 -18.86 -17.97
N LEU A 185 -7.11 -17.75 -17.60
CA LEU A 185 -6.54 -16.63 -16.83
C LEU A 185 -6.96 -16.64 -15.35
N LEU A 186 -8.02 -17.39 -15.05
CA LEU A 186 -8.40 -17.79 -13.72
C LEU A 186 -7.91 -19.20 -13.48
N ASP A 187 -7.37 -19.42 -12.28
CA ASP A 187 -6.96 -20.73 -11.80
C ASP A 187 -7.94 -21.12 -10.67
N PRO A 188 -8.95 -21.96 -10.97
CA PRO A 188 -9.93 -22.39 -9.98
C PRO A 188 -9.26 -23.31 -8.97
N PHE A 189 -9.37 -22.97 -7.69
CA PHE A 189 -8.72 -23.72 -6.62
C PHE A 189 -9.72 -24.34 -5.64
N VAL A 190 -11.00 -23.95 -5.72
CA VAL A 190 -12.15 -24.66 -5.11
C VAL A 190 -13.27 -24.74 -6.13
N ARG A 191 -13.93 -25.91 -6.24
CA ARG A 191 -15.23 -26.03 -6.90
C ARG A 191 -16.19 -26.89 -6.10
N ILE A 192 -17.27 -26.28 -5.65
CA ILE A 192 -18.29 -26.87 -4.77
C ILE A 192 -19.52 -27.21 -5.61
N GLN A 193 -20.18 -28.33 -5.30
CA GLN A 193 -21.50 -28.67 -5.82
C GLN A 193 -22.18 -29.70 -4.92
N ASN A 194 -23.37 -29.36 -4.43
CA ASN A 194 -24.23 -30.31 -3.76
C ASN A 194 -25.70 -29.96 -3.98
N ASN A 195 -26.58 -30.87 -3.57
CA ASN A 195 -28.01 -30.61 -3.54
C ASN A 195 -28.43 -30.05 -2.17
N GLY A 196 -28.99 -28.84 -2.14
CA GLY A 196 -29.26 -28.08 -0.93
C GLY A 196 -28.04 -27.26 -0.53
N THR A 197 -27.77 -27.14 0.77
CA THR A 197 -26.63 -26.36 1.28
C THR A 197 -25.27 -26.90 0.79
N GLU A 198 -24.37 -26.00 0.39
CA GLU A 198 -23.10 -26.32 -0.26
C GLU A 198 -21.92 -25.79 0.54
N GLN A 199 -20.91 -26.63 0.80
CA GLN A 199 -19.71 -26.21 1.52
C GLN A 199 -18.44 -26.93 1.07
N GLY A 200 -17.31 -26.23 1.08
CA GLY A 200 -16.07 -26.78 0.53
C GLY A 200 -14.84 -25.93 0.83
N TYR A 201 -13.67 -26.48 0.54
CA TYR A 201 -12.40 -25.79 0.72
C TYR A 201 -11.29 -26.40 -0.16
N ASN A 202 -10.26 -25.60 -0.44
CA ASN A 202 -9.18 -26.03 -1.33
C ASN A 202 -8.16 -26.91 -0.62
N THR A 203 -7.66 -27.96 -1.28
CA THR A 203 -6.63 -28.85 -0.71
C THR A 203 -5.92 -29.71 -1.76
N ASP A 204 -4.69 -30.14 -1.48
CA ASP A 204 -3.96 -31.20 -2.17
C ASP A 204 -4.15 -32.59 -1.55
N ALA A 205 -5.01 -32.71 -0.54
CA ALA A 205 -5.35 -34.02 0.00
C ALA A 205 -6.09 -34.84 -1.04
N ASN A 206 -5.60 -36.05 -1.34
CA ASN A 206 -6.21 -36.95 -2.31
C ASN A 206 -7.44 -37.69 -1.75
N VAL A 207 -8.36 -36.94 -1.14
CA VAL A 207 -9.65 -37.39 -0.63
C VAL A 207 -10.71 -36.36 -1.04
N LYS A 208 -11.97 -36.81 -1.15
CA LYS A 208 -13.08 -35.89 -1.33
C LYS A 208 -13.35 -35.24 0.03
N VAL A 209 -13.44 -33.93 0.08
CA VAL A 209 -13.76 -33.18 1.31
C VAL A 209 -15.10 -32.47 1.09
N LEU A 210 -16.01 -32.62 2.05
CA LEU A 210 -17.35 -32.01 2.01
C LEU A 210 -18.06 -32.18 0.64
N ASP A 211 -18.54 -31.08 0.06
CA ASP A 211 -19.32 -31.00 -1.17
C ASP A 211 -18.46 -30.69 -2.41
N ASP A 212 -17.14 -30.80 -2.30
CA ASP A 212 -16.25 -30.58 -3.43
C ASP A 212 -16.57 -31.54 -4.59
N THR A 213 -16.61 -31.02 -5.81
CA THR A 213 -16.90 -31.85 -6.99
C THR A 213 -15.81 -32.88 -7.30
N ALA A 214 -14.60 -32.67 -6.80
CA ALA A 214 -13.40 -33.45 -7.08
C ALA A 214 -12.58 -33.73 -5.81
N LYS A 215 -11.49 -34.49 -5.96
CA LYS A 215 -10.49 -34.65 -4.89
C LYS A 215 -9.39 -33.61 -5.07
N GLY A 216 -8.62 -33.37 -4.00
CA GLY A 216 -7.45 -32.50 -4.04
C GLY A 216 -6.36 -32.93 -5.03
N SER A 217 -5.52 -31.96 -5.41
CA SER A 217 -4.48 -32.04 -6.45
C SER A 217 -5.01 -32.32 -7.86
N THR A 218 -6.22 -31.82 -8.14
CA THR A 218 -6.75 -31.67 -9.50
C THR A 218 -6.75 -30.19 -9.90
N GLN A 219 -7.09 -29.86 -11.14
CA GLN A 219 -7.09 -28.45 -11.59
C GLN A 219 -8.20 -27.57 -10.97
N TYR A 220 -9.15 -28.14 -10.23
CA TYR A 220 -10.31 -27.42 -9.68
C TYR A 220 -10.31 -27.37 -8.16
N VAL A 221 -9.62 -28.32 -7.53
CA VAL A 221 -9.45 -28.41 -6.08
C VAL A 221 -7.99 -28.73 -5.83
N HIS A 222 -7.23 -27.75 -5.37
CA HIS A 222 -5.81 -27.88 -5.09
C HIS A 222 -5.35 -26.86 -4.05
N ALA A 223 -4.21 -27.11 -3.42
CA ALA A 223 -3.66 -26.12 -2.50
C ALA A 223 -3.32 -24.81 -3.23
N LEU A 224 -3.51 -23.68 -2.55
CA LEU A 224 -3.11 -22.37 -3.05
C LEU A 224 -1.90 -21.88 -2.24
N ASN A 225 -0.79 -21.59 -2.92
CA ASN A 225 0.36 -20.95 -2.29
C ASN A 225 0.20 -19.44 -2.33
N ILE A 226 0.49 -18.76 -1.24
CA ILE A 226 0.40 -17.30 -1.13
C ILE A 226 1.31 -16.58 -2.13
N ALA A 227 2.44 -17.18 -2.50
CA ALA A 227 3.37 -16.62 -3.49
C ALA A 227 2.79 -16.64 -4.93
N ASP A 228 1.76 -17.44 -5.15
CA ASP A 228 1.11 -17.60 -6.45
C ASP A 228 -0.03 -16.56 -6.64
N ILE A 229 -0.36 -15.79 -5.61
CA ILE A 229 -1.44 -14.80 -5.67
C ILE A 229 -0.82 -13.41 -5.89
N PRO A 230 -1.14 -12.73 -7.01
CA PRO A 230 -0.70 -11.34 -7.21
C PRO A 230 -1.33 -10.41 -6.17
N ILE A 231 -0.60 -9.37 -5.78
CA ILE A 231 -1.10 -8.36 -4.83
C ILE A 231 -1.78 -7.24 -5.63
N GLN A 232 -3.04 -6.94 -5.29
CA GLN A 232 -3.77 -5.76 -5.75
C GLN A 232 -3.64 -4.64 -4.72
N TYR A 233 -3.42 -3.40 -5.16
CA TYR A 233 -3.35 -2.23 -4.28
C TYR A 233 -4.62 -1.39 -4.39
N VAL A 234 -5.19 -1.04 -3.24
CA VAL A 234 -6.36 -0.15 -3.14
C VAL A 234 -6.02 0.92 -2.12
N ASN A 235 -5.97 2.19 -2.55
CA ASN A 235 -5.65 3.33 -1.70
C ASN A 235 -4.37 3.14 -0.86
N GLY A 236 -3.31 2.59 -1.45
CA GLY A 236 -2.02 2.35 -0.79
C GLY A 236 -1.94 1.11 0.11
N VAL A 237 -3.03 0.35 0.25
CA VAL A 237 -3.05 -0.92 1.00
C VAL A 237 -3.00 -2.09 0.01
N GLY A 238 -2.09 -3.05 0.26
CA GLY A 238 -1.97 -4.27 -0.53
C GLY A 238 -2.95 -5.36 -0.06
N TYR A 239 -3.59 -6.02 -1.01
CA TYR A 239 -4.56 -7.08 -0.80
C TYR A 239 -4.24 -8.32 -1.66
N TYR A 240 -4.48 -9.51 -1.12
CA TYR A 240 -4.63 -10.70 -1.93
C TYR A 240 -6.06 -10.78 -2.45
N ARG A 241 -6.20 -11.03 -3.76
CA ARG A 241 -7.49 -11.12 -4.45
C ARG A 241 -7.91 -12.57 -4.67
N PHE A 242 -9.15 -12.85 -4.33
CA PHE A 242 -9.86 -14.08 -4.66
C PHE A 242 -11.13 -13.69 -5.41
N ASP A 243 -11.50 -14.46 -6.43
CA ASP A 243 -12.68 -14.18 -7.25
C ASP A 243 -13.63 -15.39 -7.20
N LEU A 244 -14.91 -15.14 -6.93
CA LEU A 244 -15.97 -16.13 -6.94
C LEU A 244 -16.73 -16.04 -8.26
N ASP A 245 -16.83 -17.18 -8.94
CA ASP A 245 -17.65 -17.41 -10.13
C ASP A 245 -18.82 -18.31 -9.73
N ILE A 246 -20.04 -17.78 -9.80
CA ILE A 246 -21.31 -18.47 -9.60
C ILE A 246 -21.67 -19.05 -10.97
N ASN A 247 -21.35 -20.32 -11.19
CA ASN A 247 -21.51 -20.95 -12.49
C ASN A 247 -22.95 -21.46 -12.66
N GLU A 248 -23.82 -20.55 -13.04
CA GLU A 248 -25.28 -20.73 -13.11
C GLU A 248 -25.72 -21.89 -14.01
N SER A 249 -26.65 -22.71 -13.51
CA SER A 249 -27.42 -23.61 -14.39
C SER A 249 -28.29 -22.78 -15.33
N ASN A 250 -28.15 -23.02 -16.65
CA ASN A 250 -28.93 -22.39 -17.73
C ASN A 250 -30.47 -22.62 -17.64
N SER A 251 -30.98 -23.24 -16.57
CA SER A 251 -32.38 -23.63 -16.40
C SER A 251 -33.24 -22.64 -15.62
N ASP A 252 -32.66 -21.81 -14.75
CA ASP A 252 -33.42 -21.03 -13.77
C ASP A 252 -33.05 -19.55 -13.84
N ASN A 253 -34.09 -18.71 -13.91
CA ASN A 253 -34.03 -17.40 -14.55
C ASN A 253 -33.98 -16.19 -13.59
N VAL A 254 -33.82 -16.44 -12.28
CA VAL A 254 -33.35 -15.46 -11.28
C VAL A 254 -32.79 -16.25 -10.09
N GLN A 255 -31.49 -16.14 -9.79
CA GLN A 255 -30.86 -16.94 -8.75
C GLN A 255 -30.03 -16.06 -7.82
N ASN A 256 -30.65 -15.67 -6.71
CA ASN A 256 -29.90 -15.10 -5.60
C ASN A 256 -29.31 -16.23 -4.77
N LEU A 257 -28.02 -16.09 -4.44
CA LEU A 257 -27.25 -17.05 -3.67
C LEU A 257 -26.80 -16.40 -2.37
N SER A 258 -26.95 -17.08 -1.24
CA SER A 258 -26.37 -16.63 0.02
C SER A 258 -24.99 -17.25 0.19
N LEU A 259 -23.96 -16.42 0.39
CA LEU A 259 -22.68 -16.84 0.98
C LEU A 259 -22.80 -16.63 2.49
N ASP A 260 -23.09 -17.72 3.18
CA ASP A 260 -23.41 -17.72 4.62
C ASP A 260 -22.16 -17.85 5.48
N THR A 261 -21.10 -18.45 4.96
CA THR A 261 -19.87 -18.55 5.72
C THR A 261 -18.67 -18.43 4.81
N LEU A 262 -17.68 -17.67 5.24
CA LEU A 262 -16.40 -17.58 4.57
C LEU A 262 -15.30 -17.46 5.62
N GLN A 263 -14.34 -18.38 5.54
CA GLN A 263 -13.16 -18.35 6.38
C GLN A 263 -11.91 -18.51 5.55
N ILE A 264 -10.85 -17.78 5.93
CA ILE A 264 -9.53 -17.98 5.36
C ILE A 264 -8.58 -18.43 6.45
N TRP A 265 -7.83 -19.49 6.15
CA TRP A 265 -6.88 -20.11 7.03
C TRP A 265 -5.50 -20.23 6.38
N GLN A 266 -4.46 -20.29 7.20
CA GLN A 266 -3.09 -20.54 6.76
C GLN A 266 -2.50 -21.78 7.42
N ALA A 267 -1.72 -22.53 6.64
CA ALA A 267 -0.97 -23.68 7.12
C ALA A 267 0.41 -23.80 6.46
N THR A 268 1.24 -24.68 7.03
CA THR A 268 2.58 -24.98 6.51
C THR A 268 2.58 -26.02 5.39
N ALA A 269 1.46 -26.70 5.15
CA ALA A 269 1.32 -27.75 4.14
C ALA A 269 0.03 -27.57 3.36
N GLY A 270 0.06 -27.95 2.07
CA GLY A 270 -1.06 -27.83 1.13
C GLY A 270 -2.10 -28.96 1.20
N ASN A 271 -1.96 -29.94 2.09
CA ASN A 271 -2.77 -31.15 2.10
C ASN A 271 -3.69 -31.35 3.32
N LEU A 272 -4.21 -30.29 3.96
CA LEU A 272 -5.22 -30.42 5.01
C LEU A 272 -6.50 -31.08 4.50
N SER A 273 -7.12 -31.95 5.29
CA SER A 273 -8.30 -32.71 4.86
C SER A 273 -9.33 -32.93 5.97
N ASN A 274 -9.19 -32.18 7.06
CA ASN A 274 -9.86 -32.42 8.33
C ASN A 274 -10.57 -31.16 8.84
N TYR A 275 -11.12 -30.37 7.92
CA TYR A 275 -12.06 -29.32 8.31
C TYR A 275 -13.24 -29.94 9.06
N ASP A 276 -13.56 -29.38 10.22
CA ASP A 276 -14.74 -29.71 10.99
C ASP A 276 -15.72 -28.54 10.86
N PRO A 277 -16.86 -28.69 10.15
CA PRO A 277 -17.83 -27.60 9.96
C PRO A 277 -18.51 -27.10 11.24
N GLY A 278 -18.44 -27.87 12.33
CA GLY A 278 -19.14 -27.52 13.57
C GLY A 278 -20.65 -27.80 13.50
N ALA A 279 -21.38 -27.31 14.52
CA ALA A 279 -22.80 -27.58 14.68
C ALA A 279 -23.70 -26.61 13.90
N THR A 280 -23.25 -25.36 13.73
CA THR A 280 -23.89 -24.30 12.95
C THR A 280 -22.88 -23.76 11.94
N PRO A 281 -22.63 -24.50 10.84
CA PRO A 281 -21.57 -24.14 9.91
C PRO A 281 -21.81 -22.81 9.21
N ASP A 282 -23.08 -22.41 9.06
CA ASP A 282 -23.59 -21.11 8.62
C ASP A 282 -23.14 -19.94 9.48
N GLN A 283 -22.76 -20.19 10.74
CA GLN A 283 -22.38 -19.16 11.70
C GLN A 283 -20.86 -19.16 11.98
N GLY A 284 -20.06 -19.60 11.01
CA GLY A 284 -18.60 -19.59 11.14
C GLY A 284 -18.05 -20.53 12.22
N THR A 285 -18.81 -21.53 12.69
CA THR A 285 -18.36 -22.44 13.76
C THR A 285 -17.30 -23.46 13.33
N GLY A 286 -17.02 -23.52 12.03
CA GLY A 286 -16.06 -24.47 11.49
C GLY A 286 -14.60 -24.17 11.83
N ALA A 287 -13.77 -25.22 11.80
CA ALA A 287 -12.38 -25.13 12.20
C ALA A 287 -11.45 -26.11 11.46
N PHE A 288 -10.22 -25.67 11.22
CA PHE A 288 -9.08 -26.54 10.94
C PHE A 288 -8.22 -26.72 12.20
N PRO A 289 -8.13 -27.94 12.78
CA PRO A 289 -7.41 -28.17 14.03
C PRO A 289 -5.92 -27.77 14.05
N THR A 290 -5.28 -27.71 12.87
CA THR A 290 -3.84 -27.46 12.74
C THR A 290 -3.49 -26.22 11.90
N ALA A 291 -4.49 -25.44 11.50
CA ALA A 291 -4.28 -24.22 10.72
C ALA A 291 -4.54 -22.97 11.58
N THR A 292 -4.20 -21.81 11.05
CA THR A 292 -4.46 -20.51 11.71
C THR A 292 -5.51 -19.75 10.92
N LYS A 293 -6.64 -19.42 11.54
CA LYS A 293 -7.68 -18.58 10.94
C LYS A 293 -7.16 -17.13 10.86
N ILE A 294 -7.28 -16.52 9.70
CA ILE A 294 -6.86 -15.13 9.44
C ILE A 294 -8.02 -14.22 9.05
N TYR A 295 -9.14 -14.81 8.63
CA TYR A 295 -10.36 -14.09 8.30
C TYR A 295 -11.57 -14.98 8.61
N ASP A 296 -12.63 -14.35 9.10
CA ASP A 296 -13.93 -14.95 9.37
C ASP A 296 -15.03 -13.93 9.02
N LEU A 297 -15.99 -14.32 8.19
CA LEU A 297 -17.15 -13.49 7.85
C LEU A 297 -17.97 -13.18 9.11
N ASP A 298 -18.14 -14.19 9.96
CA ASP A 298 -19.02 -14.17 11.13
C ASP A 298 -18.30 -13.67 12.39
N GLN A 299 -17.13 -13.04 12.23
CA GLN A 299 -16.49 -12.38 13.35
C GLN A 299 -17.42 -11.27 13.88
N GLY A 300 -17.84 -11.42 15.13
CA GLY A 300 -18.76 -10.51 15.81
C GLY A 300 -20.16 -10.52 15.17
N GLY A 301 -20.75 -11.72 15.00
CA GLY A 301 -22.14 -11.95 14.58
C GLY A 301 -22.29 -12.74 13.29
N ASP A 302 -23.39 -13.49 13.17
CA ASP A 302 -23.82 -14.19 11.96
C ASP A 302 -24.13 -13.18 10.84
N LYS A 303 -23.46 -13.36 9.70
CA LYS A 303 -23.59 -12.50 8.53
C LYS A 303 -23.61 -13.38 7.30
N PHE A 304 -24.50 -13.07 6.36
CA PHE A 304 -24.41 -13.64 5.02
C PHE A 304 -24.29 -12.54 3.97
N ILE A 305 -23.64 -12.87 2.87
CA ILE A 305 -23.55 -12.01 1.70
C ILE A 305 -24.59 -12.48 0.68
N GLY A 306 -25.51 -11.60 0.33
CA GLY A 306 -26.47 -11.86 -0.73
C GLY A 306 -25.87 -11.56 -2.09
N LEU A 307 -25.82 -12.56 -2.96
CA LEU A 307 -25.24 -12.50 -4.31
C LEU A 307 -26.33 -12.70 -5.35
N ASN A 308 -26.07 -12.19 -6.55
CA ASN A 308 -26.94 -12.34 -7.72
C ASN A 308 -26.07 -12.67 -8.93
N GLY A 309 -26.12 -13.92 -9.40
CA GLY A 309 -25.33 -14.36 -10.56
C GLY A 309 -25.71 -13.64 -11.86
N ASP A 310 -26.94 -13.12 -11.96
CA ASP A 310 -27.40 -12.42 -13.17
C ASP A 310 -26.68 -11.06 -13.38
N LEU A 311 -25.90 -10.58 -12.41
CA LEU A 311 -25.18 -9.31 -12.52
C LEU A 311 -24.07 -9.33 -13.57
N GLN A 312 -23.55 -10.52 -13.90
CA GLN A 312 -22.44 -10.71 -14.83
C GLN A 312 -22.76 -11.81 -15.85
N PRO A 313 -23.76 -11.58 -16.73
CA PRO A 313 -24.34 -12.63 -17.56
C PRO A 313 -23.37 -13.11 -18.64
N GLY A 314 -23.26 -14.43 -18.76
CA GLY A 314 -22.58 -15.12 -19.86
C GLY A 314 -21.52 -16.08 -19.34
N SER A 315 -21.86 -17.37 -19.36
CA SER A 315 -21.01 -18.49 -18.96
C SER A 315 -19.57 -18.29 -19.43
N GLY A 316 -18.71 -17.78 -18.54
CA GLY A 316 -17.29 -17.75 -18.77
C GLY A 316 -16.60 -16.42 -19.14
N ASN A 317 -17.25 -15.26 -19.05
CA ASN A 317 -16.55 -14.00 -19.36
C ASN A 317 -16.04 -13.24 -18.14
N THR A 318 -16.75 -13.31 -17.01
CA THR A 318 -16.48 -12.51 -15.81
C THR A 318 -16.90 -13.28 -14.57
N THR A 319 -16.16 -13.12 -13.46
CA THR A 319 -16.58 -13.60 -12.15
C THR A 319 -17.68 -12.72 -11.56
N ASP A 320 -18.36 -13.19 -10.51
CA ASP A 320 -19.52 -12.50 -9.91
C ASP A 320 -19.15 -11.63 -8.72
N MET A 321 -18.12 -12.03 -7.98
CA MET A 321 -17.66 -11.29 -6.82
C MET A 321 -16.14 -11.37 -6.69
N SER A 322 -15.50 -10.27 -6.30
CA SER A 322 -14.15 -10.28 -5.76
C SER A 322 -14.13 -10.14 -4.25
N LEU A 323 -13.11 -10.74 -3.66
CA LEU A 323 -12.75 -10.67 -2.26
C LEU A 323 -11.29 -10.21 -2.16
N LEU A 324 -11.07 -9.05 -1.53
CA LEU A 324 -9.75 -8.51 -1.24
C LEU A 324 -9.47 -8.63 0.25
N VAL A 325 -8.45 -9.40 0.62
CA VAL A 325 -8.03 -9.56 2.02
C VAL A 325 -6.67 -8.90 2.24
N PRO A 326 -6.52 -8.01 3.26
CA PRO A 326 -5.27 -7.28 3.48
C PRO A 326 -4.08 -8.22 3.60
N VAL A 327 -3.00 -7.94 2.87
CA VAL A 327 -1.74 -8.71 2.95
C VAL A 327 -1.19 -8.73 4.38
N ALA A 328 -1.43 -7.67 5.15
CA ALA A 328 -1.00 -7.57 6.55
C ALA A 328 -1.59 -8.65 7.48
N ASN A 329 -2.68 -9.31 7.08
CA ASN A 329 -3.31 -10.38 7.86
C ASN A 329 -2.59 -11.74 7.69
N PHE A 330 -1.70 -11.85 6.71
CA PHE A 330 -1.08 -13.12 6.33
C PHE A 330 0.32 -13.28 6.94
N ASP A 331 0.58 -14.47 7.48
CA ASP A 331 1.89 -14.92 7.96
C ASP A 331 2.68 -15.60 6.80
N PRO A 332 3.76 -14.99 6.30
CA PRO A 332 4.53 -15.55 5.18
C PRO A 332 5.25 -16.86 5.52
N SER A 333 5.35 -17.23 6.81
CA SER A 333 5.90 -18.54 7.21
C SER A 333 4.94 -19.71 7.02
N LYS A 334 3.65 -19.42 6.74
CA LYS A 334 2.58 -20.39 6.47
C LYS A 334 2.04 -20.17 5.05
N PRO A 335 2.75 -20.67 4.02
CA PRO A 335 2.52 -20.25 2.66
C PRO A 335 1.24 -20.82 2.05
N PHE A 336 0.61 -21.83 2.63
CA PHE A 336 -0.60 -22.43 2.05
C PHE A 336 -1.86 -21.77 2.61
N ILE A 337 -2.71 -21.30 1.70
CA ILE A 337 -3.98 -20.62 1.99
C ILE A 337 -5.11 -21.61 1.79
N TYR A 338 -6.05 -21.62 2.73
CA TYR A 338 -7.26 -22.41 2.73
C TYR A 338 -8.47 -21.49 2.83
N LEU A 339 -9.23 -21.38 1.74
CA LEU A 339 -10.51 -20.70 1.73
C LEU A 339 -11.60 -21.76 1.92
N TYR A 340 -12.36 -21.63 2.99
CA TYR A 340 -13.59 -22.37 3.22
C TYR A 340 -14.77 -21.45 2.96
N SER A 341 -15.77 -21.94 2.25
CA SER A 341 -17.03 -21.23 2.05
C SER A 341 -18.24 -22.15 2.19
N GLY A 342 -19.33 -21.61 2.72
CA GLY A 342 -20.64 -22.24 2.81
C GLY A 342 -21.72 -21.37 2.17
N PHE A 343 -22.59 -21.97 1.36
CA PHE A 343 -23.63 -21.29 0.59
C PHE A 343 -25.01 -21.93 0.78
N GLY A 344 -26.04 -21.12 0.55
CA GLY A 344 -27.43 -21.58 0.42
C GLY A 344 -28.08 -22.00 1.74
N TYR A 345 -27.68 -21.41 2.88
CA TYR A 345 -28.35 -21.62 4.17
C TYR A 345 -29.58 -20.72 4.34
N GLN A 346 -29.65 -19.58 3.63
CA GLN A 346 -30.83 -18.72 3.68
C GLN A 346 -32.03 -19.31 2.94
N ALA A 347 -33.22 -19.12 3.51
CA ALA A 347 -34.48 -19.55 2.94
C ALA A 347 -35.42 -18.37 2.65
N GLY A 348 -36.46 -18.63 1.86
CA GLY A 348 -37.52 -17.65 1.58
C GLY A 348 -37.32 -16.86 0.30
N THR A 349 -38.11 -15.80 0.14
CA THR A 349 -38.07 -14.93 -1.05
C THR A 349 -37.41 -13.60 -0.71
N TYR A 350 -36.54 -13.14 -1.59
CA TYR A 350 -35.93 -11.82 -1.56
C TYR A 350 -36.43 -11.00 -2.75
N GLN A 351 -36.53 -9.68 -2.60
CA GLN A 351 -36.74 -8.79 -3.74
C GLN A 351 -35.76 -7.62 -3.62
N GLY A 352 -34.66 -7.74 -4.35
CA GLY A 352 -33.64 -6.71 -4.40
C GLY A 352 -34.16 -5.42 -5.04
N SER A 353 -33.46 -4.30 -4.78
CA SER A 353 -33.82 -2.98 -5.30
C SER A 353 -33.85 -2.90 -6.84
N THR A 354 -33.13 -3.82 -7.51
CA THR A 354 -33.05 -3.94 -8.97
C THR A 354 -33.97 -5.01 -9.56
N GLU A 355 -34.65 -5.81 -8.73
CA GLU A 355 -35.49 -6.92 -9.17
C GLU A 355 -36.95 -6.50 -9.40
N THR A 356 -37.52 -6.93 -10.53
CA THR A 356 -38.93 -6.64 -10.85
C THR A 356 -39.92 -7.68 -10.30
N THR A 357 -39.42 -8.84 -9.88
CA THR A 357 -40.17 -9.94 -9.26
C THR A 357 -39.34 -10.55 -8.14
N PRO A 358 -39.94 -10.96 -7.01
CA PRO A 358 -39.21 -11.66 -5.96
C PRO A 358 -38.54 -12.93 -6.49
N SER A 359 -37.31 -13.15 -6.08
CA SER A 359 -36.52 -14.36 -6.30
C SER A 359 -36.40 -15.13 -4.98
N THR A 360 -35.94 -16.37 -5.05
CA THR A 360 -35.66 -17.18 -3.85
C THR A 360 -34.16 -17.28 -3.66
N TRP A 361 -33.72 -17.30 -2.39
CA TRP A 361 -32.39 -17.80 -2.07
C TRP A 361 -32.31 -19.25 -2.55
N THR A 362 -31.48 -19.49 -3.56
CA THR A 362 -31.24 -20.83 -4.10
C THR A 362 -29.95 -21.37 -3.52
N ALA A 363 -29.92 -22.68 -3.32
CA ALA A 363 -28.72 -23.44 -3.00
C ALA A 363 -28.34 -24.37 -4.18
N GLU A 364 -28.94 -24.15 -5.35
CA GLU A 364 -28.81 -24.98 -6.53
C GLU A 364 -28.48 -24.12 -7.74
N SER A 365 -27.42 -23.30 -7.62
CA SER A 365 -26.92 -22.45 -8.71
C SER A 365 -26.05 -23.20 -9.70
N GLY A 366 -25.64 -24.43 -9.43
CA GLY A 366 -24.83 -25.22 -10.35
C GLY A 366 -23.48 -25.57 -9.74
N PHE A 367 -22.51 -24.65 -9.84
CA PHE A 367 -21.22 -24.74 -9.15
C PHE A 367 -20.75 -23.37 -8.66
N GLU A 368 -20.18 -23.32 -7.47
CA GLU A 368 -19.47 -22.16 -6.95
C GLU A 368 -17.97 -22.42 -7.08
N GLU A 369 -17.31 -21.60 -7.88
CA GLU A 369 -15.90 -21.73 -8.22
C GLU A 369 -15.10 -20.56 -7.64
N TRP A 370 -14.24 -20.83 -6.67
CA TRP A 370 -13.27 -19.84 -6.20
C TRP A 370 -12.01 -19.91 -7.04
N ASN A 371 -11.59 -18.75 -7.51
CA ASN A 371 -10.52 -18.56 -8.45
C ASN A 371 -9.48 -17.60 -7.88
N ARG A 372 -8.21 -17.82 -8.24
CA ARG A 372 -7.19 -16.79 -8.16
C ARG A 372 -6.84 -16.31 -9.56
N GLN A 373 -6.47 -15.05 -9.68
CA GLN A 373 -5.95 -14.53 -10.94
C GLN A 373 -4.51 -15.01 -11.15
N ILE A 374 -4.20 -15.39 -12.38
CA ILE A 374 -2.81 -15.57 -12.79
C ILE A 374 -2.17 -14.18 -12.87
N GLY A 375 -1.07 -13.97 -12.13
CA GLY A 375 -0.37 -12.69 -12.12
C GLY A 375 0.30 -12.37 -13.46
N GLN A 376 0.23 -11.10 -13.85
CA GLN A 376 0.91 -10.52 -15.00
C GLN A 376 2.31 -10.06 -14.60
N VAL A 377 3.27 -10.16 -15.50
CA VAL A 377 4.65 -9.75 -15.26
C VAL A 377 4.89 -8.34 -15.77
N ILE A 378 5.48 -7.49 -14.93
CA ILE A 378 6.11 -6.24 -15.35
C ILE A 378 7.58 -6.33 -15.00
N ASP A 379 8.44 -6.31 -16.02
CA ASP A 379 9.88 -6.43 -15.83
C ASP A 379 10.71 -5.54 -16.76
N GLY A 380 11.99 -5.46 -16.42
CA GLY A 380 13.01 -4.72 -17.13
C GLY A 380 14.35 -4.83 -16.42
N HIS A 381 15.29 -4.02 -16.88
CA HIS A 381 16.66 -3.97 -16.38
C HIS A 381 17.06 -2.56 -15.98
N LYS A 382 17.95 -2.48 -15.00
CA LYS A 382 18.67 -1.26 -14.65
C LYS A 382 20.09 -1.34 -15.22
N PHE A 383 20.50 -0.31 -15.94
CA PHE A 383 21.84 -0.22 -16.53
C PHE A 383 22.52 1.13 -16.28
N ASN A 384 23.85 1.13 -16.41
CA ASN A 384 24.67 2.32 -16.45
C ASN A 384 24.83 2.76 -17.89
N ASP A 385 24.08 3.77 -18.27
CA ASP A 385 24.18 4.39 -19.59
C ASP A 385 25.51 5.14 -19.67
N LEU A 386 26.45 4.65 -20.46
CA LEU A 386 27.82 5.15 -20.45
C LEU A 386 27.98 6.44 -21.24
N ASN A 387 27.11 6.67 -22.22
CA ASN A 387 27.17 7.77 -23.17
C ASN A 387 25.94 8.72 -23.08
N ALA A 388 24.99 8.43 -22.21
CA ALA A 388 23.72 9.14 -22.00
C ALA A 388 22.88 9.22 -23.29
N ASP A 389 22.78 8.12 -24.03
CA ASP A 389 21.98 8.03 -25.26
C ASP A 389 20.58 7.41 -25.08
N HIS A 390 20.24 7.05 -23.83
CA HIS A 390 18.98 6.47 -23.38
C HIS A 390 18.72 5.03 -23.84
N ILE A 391 19.71 4.35 -24.42
CA ILE A 391 19.56 3.01 -24.99
C ILE A 391 20.51 2.06 -24.29
N TRP A 392 20.00 0.91 -23.84
CA TRP A 392 20.88 -0.11 -23.29
C TRP A 392 21.62 -0.86 -24.41
N GLU A 393 22.93 -0.64 -24.50
CA GLU A 393 23.76 -1.18 -25.58
C GLU A 393 24.90 -2.10 -25.10
N ALA A 394 25.54 -2.76 -26.07
CA ALA A 394 26.65 -3.67 -25.79
C ALA A 394 27.86 -2.93 -25.21
N GLY A 395 28.23 -3.27 -23.97
CA GLY A 395 29.35 -2.64 -23.25
C GLY A 395 28.91 -1.86 -22.02
N GLU A 396 27.61 -1.59 -21.90
CA GLU A 396 27.03 -0.90 -20.77
C GLU A 396 26.68 -1.86 -19.63
N PRO A 397 27.23 -1.65 -18.43
CA PRO A 397 27.05 -2.60 -17.34
C PRO A 397 25.66 -2.47 -16.70
N ALA A 398 25.08 -3.63 -16.37
CA ALA A 398 23.90 -3.67 -15.53
C ALA A 398 24.19 -3.18 -14.09
N LEU A 399 23.17 -2.64 -13.43
CA LEU A 399 23.27 -2.08 -12.09
C LEU A 399 22.41 -2.85 -11.09
N SER A 400 23.07 -3.47 -10.12
CA SER A 400 22.45 -4.25 -9.05
C SER A 400 22.09 -3.40 -7.82
N GLY A 401 21.07 -3.82 -7.08
CA GLY A 401 20.67 -3.22 -5.81
C GLY A 401 19.89 -1.91 -5.92
N TRP A 402 19.40 -1.57 -7.11
CA TRP A 402 18.55 -0.40 -7.33
C TRP A 402 17.12 -0.71 -6.96
N LYS A 403 16.48 0.21 -6.23
CA LYS A 403 15.07 0.07 -5.86
C LYS A 403 14.19 0.56 -7.00
N ILE A 404 13.42 -0.37 -7.56
CA ILE A 404 12.33 -0.09 -8.49
C ILE A 404 11.03 -0.30 -7.72
N TYR A 405 10.06 0.59 -7.89
CA TYR A 405 8.79 0.56 -7.15
C TYR A 405 7.59 0.88 -8.05
N LEU A 406 6.41 0.45 -7.61
CA LEU A 406 5.15 0.85 -8.20
C LEU A 406 4.61 2.05 -7.41
N ASP A 407 4.52 3.20 -8.07
CA ASP A 407 4.04 4.47 -7.50
C ASP A 407 2.50 4.45 -7.51
N VAL A 408 1.90 4.09 -6.37
CA VAL A 408 0.47 3.79 -6.25
C VAL A 408 -0.35 5.08 -6.15
N ASP A 409 0.18 6.11 -5.53
CA ASP A 409 -0.50 7.40 -5.35
C ASP A 409 -0.06 8.47 -6.36
N ASN A 410 0.88 8.13 -7.25
CA ASN A 410 1.46 8.98 -8.29
C ASN A 410 2.15 10.24 -7.73
N ASN A 411 2.79 10.14 -6.57
CA ASN A 411 3.47 11.27 -5.93
C ASN A 411 4.97 11.39 -6.28
N ASN A 412 5.50 10.47 -7.09
CA ASN A 412 6.90 10.40 -7.51
C ASN A 412 7.90 10.24 -6.34
N GLN A 413 7.46 9.62 -5.26
CA GLN A 413 8.28 9.23 -4.13
C GLN A 413 7.93 7.82 -3.72
N TRP A 414 8.93 7.05 -3.32
CA TRP A 414 8.66 5.75 -2.74
C TRP A 414 8.17 5.92 -1.31
N ASP A 415 6.96 5.43 -1.03
CA ASP A 415 6.34 5.45 0.29
C ASP A 415 6.33 4.09 0.99
N SER A 416 6.21 4.14 2.32
CA SER A 416 6.04 2.95 3.14
C SER A 416 4.68 2.30 2.84
N GLY A 417 4.70 1.20 2.10
CA GLY A 417 3.49 0.46 1.69
C GLY A 417 3.47 0.17 0.20
N GLU A 418 4.27 0.87 -0.59
CA GLU A 418 4.35 0.64 -2.02
C GLU A 418 5.18 -0.59 -2.40
N PRO A 419 4.74 -1.37 -3.40
CA PRO A 419 5.52 -2.47 -3.95
C PRO A 419 6.89 -1.99 -4.38
N PHE A 420 7.92 -2.71 -3.99
CA PHE A 420 9.23 -2.51 -4.56
C PHE A 420 9.97 -3.83 -4.73
N THR A 421 10.95 -3.79 -5.61
CA THR A 421 11.94 -4.85 -5.79
C THR A 421 13.32 -4.22 -5.91
N LEU A 422 14.35 -5.02 -5.66
CA LEU A 422 15.74 -4.62 -5.87
C LEU A 422 16.25 -5.32 -7.12
N THR A 423 16.95 -4.58 -7.98
CA THR A 423 17.56 -5.15 -9.18
C THR A 423 18.62 -6.19 -8.79
N ASP A 424 18.63 -7.31 -9.50
CA ASP A 424 19.57 -8.40 -9.25
C ASP A 424 20.98 -8.10 -9.79
N ALA A 425 21.90 -9.08 -9.75
CA ALA A 425 23.27 -8.91 -10.23
C ALA A 425 23.38 -8.61 -11.74
N ASN A 426 22.34 -8.93 -12.51
CA ASN A 426 22.22 -8.63 -13.94
C ASN A 426 21.35 -7.38 -14.18
N GLY A 427 21.02 -6.63 -13.12
CA GLY A 427 20.16 -5.45 -13.19
C GLY A 427 18.69 -5.77 -13.38
N TYR A 428 18.27 -7.04 -13.40
CA TYR A 428 16.89 -7.43 -13.68
C TYR A 428 15.99 -7.16 -12.47
N TYR A 429 14.79 -6.67 -12.72
CA TYR A 429 13.74 -6.50 -11.73
C TYR A 429 12.41 -7.05 -12.26
N LYS A 430 11.52 -7.47 -11.35
CA LYS A 430 10.22 -8.05 -11.71
C LYS A 430 9.14 -7.74 -10.68
N PHE A 431 7.95 -7.38 -11.17
CA PHE A 431 6.69 -7.40 -10.42
C PHE A 431 5.74 -8.45 -10.98
N THR A 432 4.93 -9.03 -10.10
CA THR A 432 3.81 -9.89 -10.46
C THR A 432 2.53 -9.24 -9.95
N VAL A 433 1.67 -8.82 -10.86
CA VAL A 433 0.55 -7.90 -10.59
C VAL A 433 -0.76 -8.42 -11.17
N THR A 434 -1.90 -7.94 -10.68
CA THR A 434 -3.19 -8.20 -11.34
C THR A 434 -3.31 -7.38 -12.63
N PRO A 435 -4.25 -7.68 -13.54
CA PRO A 435 -4.60 -6.77 -14.62
C PRO A 435 -4.91 -5.36 -14.09
N GLY A 436 -4.40 -4.34 -14.77
CA GLY A 436 -4.50 -2.95 -14.31
C GLY A 436 -3.48 -2.05 -14.97
N THR A 437 -3.51 -0.78 -14.57
CA THR A 437 -2.52 0.23 -14.96
C THR A 437 -1.64 0.56 -13.77
N TYR A 438 -0.33 0.56 -14.00
CA TYR A 438 0.71 0.73 -12.99
C TYR A 438 1.69 1.81 -13.44
N THR A 439 2.18 2.60 -12.49
CA THR A 439 3.27 3.55 -12.70
C THR A 439 4.54 2.97 -12.07
N VAL A 440 5.56 2.66 -12.88
CA VAL A 440 6.83 2.08 -12.43
C VAL A 440 7.90 3.16 -12.38
N ARG A 441 8.62 3.26 -11.27
CA ARG A 441 9.67 4.26 -11.03
C ARG A 441 10.90 3.66 -10.39
N GLU A 442 12.03 4.34 -10.51
CA GLU A 442 13.22 4.07 -9.70
C GLU A 442 13.38 5.06 -8.55
N VAL A 443 14.05 4.65 -7.48
CA VAL A 443 14.51 5.58 -6.45
C VAL A 443 15.88 6.13 -6.86
N GLN A 444 15.93 7.45 -7.06
CA GLN A 444 17.16 8.18 -7.39
C GLN A 444 18.26 7.95 -6.35
N GLN A 445 19.47 7.63 -6.83
CA GLN A 445 20.66 7.50 -5.99
C GLN A 445 21.56 8.74 -6.09
N ALA A 446 22.25 9.06 -4.99
CA ALA A 446 23.20 10.16 -4.94
C ALA A 446 24.41 9.91 -5.88
N GLY A 447 24.80 10.94 -6.63
CA GLY A 447 25.92 10.87 -7.59
C GLY A 447 25.56 10.24 -8.93
N TRP A 448 24.32 9.78 -9.10
CA TRP A 448 23.75 9.31 -10.35
C TRP A 448 22.70 10.30 -10.85
N SER A 449 22.45 10.28 -12.15
CA SER A 449 21.34 10.94 -12.80
C SER A 449 20.57 9.91 -13.61
N GLN A 450 19.25 9.92 -13.48
CA GLN A 450 18.39 9.11 -14.33
C GLN A 450 18.40 9.66 -15.75
N ASP A 451 18.42 8.74 -16.71
CA ASP A 451 18.58 9.02 -18.13
C ASP A 451 17.47 8.37 -18.97
N ALA A 452 17.14 7.10 -18.68
CA ALA A 452 16.02 6.40 -19.30
C ALA A 452 14.99 5.93 -18.23
N PRO A 453 13.68 6.01 -18.51
CA PRO A 453 13.08 6.54 -19.74
C PRO A 453 13.20 8.06 -19.87
N ASN A 454 13.40 8.55 -21.09
CA ASN A 454 13.54 9.99 -21.38
C ASN A 454 12.16 10.68 -21.45
N ASN A 455 11.56 10.86 -20.29
CA ASN A 455 10.35 11.67 -20.10
C ASN A 455 10.50 12.53 -18.83
N ALA A 456 9.55 13.44 -18.59
CA ALA A 456 9.72 14.49 -17.60
C ALA A 456 9.76 13.99 -16.15
N GLN A 457 9.24 12.79 -15.84
CA GLN A 457 9.24 12.25 -14.49
C GLN A 457 9.94 10.89 -14.36
N GLY A 458 10.57 10.39 -15.43
CA GLY A 458 11.40 9.19 -15.41
C GLY A 458 10.64 7.89 -15.14
N GLU A 459 9.38 7.77 -15.54
CA GLU A 459 8.53 6.60 -15.27
C GLU A 459 8.11 5.81 -16.51
N TYR A 460 7.65 4.58 -16.26
CA TYR A 460 6.81 3.83 -17.19
C TYR A 460 5.37 3.78 -16.68
N THR A 461 4.40 4.18 -17.51
CA THR A 461 2.99 3.85 -17.28
C THR A 461 2.65 2.59 -18.07
N VAL A 462 2.45 1.49 -17.35
CA VAL A 462 2.23 0.17 -17.92
C VAL A 462 0.80 -0.26 -17.68
N THR A 463 0.07 -0.57 -18.75
CA THR A 463 -1.24 -1.22 -18.65
C THR A 463 -1.10 -2.67 -19.07
N VAL A 464 -1.30 -3.58 -18.12
CA VAL A 464 -1.38 -5.02 -18.37
C VAL A 464 -2.84 -5.45 -18.28
N VAL A 465 -3.26 -6.25 -19.24
CA VAL A 465 -4.55 -6.96 -19.18
C VAL A 465 -4.28 -8.42 -18.85
N ALA A 466 -5.33 -9.19 -18.55
CA ALA A 466 -5.17 -10.60 -18.25
C ALA A 466 -4.48 -11.35 -19.40
N GLY A 467 -3.43 -12.11 -19.07
CA GLY A 467 -2.60 -12.88 -20.00
C GLY A 467 -1.59 -12.06 -20.81
N GLN A 468 -1.32 -10.82 -20.41
CA GLN A 468 -0.34 -9.94 -21.03
C GLN A 468 0.72 -9.51 -20.01
N ASP A 469 1.97 -9.77 -20.38
CA ASP A 469 3.14 -9.28 -19.67
C ASP A 469 3.69 -8.01 -20.34
N SER A 470 4.38 -7.19 -19.57
CA SER A 470 5.14 -6.02 -20.04
C SER A 470 6.61 -6.22 -19.74
N HIS A 471 7.42 -6.24 -20.79
CA HIS A 471 8.86 -6.46 -20.72
C HIS A 471 9.65 -5.26 -21.23
N ASN A 472 10.94 -5.22 -20.88
CA ASN A 472 11.90 -4.19 -21.31
C ASN A 472 11.50 -2.77 -20.85
N ASN A 473 10.93 -2.67 -19.66
CA ASN A 473 10.72 -1.38 -18.99
C ASN A 473 12.04 -0.95 -18.33
N ASP A 474 13.05 -0.65 -19.15
CA ASP A 474 14.44 -0.53 -18.71
C ASP A 474 14.78 0.88 -18.18
N PHE A 475 15.50 0.94 -17.05
CA PHE A 475 15.94 2.18 -16.42
C PHE A 475 17.44 2.40 -16.65
N GLY A 476 17.79 3.50 -17.30
CA GLY A 476 19.18 3.89 -17.58
C GLY A 476 19.61 5.05 -16.70
N ASN A 477 20.80 4.97 -16.08
CA ASN A 477 21.39 6.08 -15.32
C ASN A 477 22.86 6.23 -15.66
N PHE A 478 23.39 7.43 -15.54
CA PHE A 478 24.83 7.68 -15.60
C PHE A 478 25.32 8.37 -14.33
N GLN A 479 26.63 8.28 -14.06
CA GLN A 479 27.30 9.06 -13.04
C GLN A 479 27.82 10.37 -13.63
N LEU A 480 27.73 11.44 -12.85
CA LEU A 480 28.27 12.73 -13.26
C LEU A 480 29.81 12.69 -13.33
N ALA A 481 30.35 13.25 -14.42
CA ALA A 481 31.78 13.28 -14.71
C ALA A 481 32.44 14.62 -14.29
N SER A 482 33.77 14.67 -14.39
CA SER A 482 34.55 15.89 -14.15
C SER A 482 35.76 16.03 -15.07
N ILE A 483 36.15 17.26 -15.33
CA ILE A 483 37.33 17.65 -16.11
C ILE A 483 38.16 18.64 -15.29
N SER A 484 39.47 18.42 -15.19
CA SER A 484 40.39 19.27 -14.44
C SER A 484 41.79 19.32 -15.04
N GLY A 485 42.50 20.40 -14.74
CA GLY A 485 43.87 20.62 -15.20
C GLY A 485 44.53 21.80 -14.50
N HIS A 486 45.73 22.12 -14.96
CA HIS A 486 46.55 23.21 -14.43
C HIS A 486 46.91 24.22 -15.51
N LYS A 487 47.12 25.46 -15.09
CA LYS A 487 47.75 26.50 -15.89
C LYS A 487 49.17 26.73 -15.42
N TYR A 488 50.13 26.58 -16.33
CA TYR A 488 51.54 26.81 -16.09
C TYR A 488 52.12 27.97 -16.90
N LEU A 489 53.08 28.66 -16.29
CA LEU A 489 54.11 29.48 -16.92
C LEU A 489 55.35 28.60 -17.11
N ASP A 490 55.82 28.51 -18.35
CA ASP A 490 57.08 27.88 -18.73
C ASP A 490 58.14 28.97 -18.92
N ALA A 491 59.24 28.88 -18.17
CA ALA A 491 60.15 30.01 -17.99
C ALA A 491 61.15 30.14 -19.15
N ASP A 492 61.55 29.02 -19.74
CA ASP A 492 62.48 28.99 -20.88
C ASP A 492 61.80 28.95 -22.25
N GLY A 493 60.47 28.76 -22.28
CA GLY A 493 59.69 28.76 -23.51
C GLY A 493 59.74 27.43 -24.27
N SER A 494 60.19 26.35 -23.63
CA SER A 494 60.40 25.04 -24.25
C SER A 494 59.62 23.95 -23.51
N LEU A 495 58.66 23.34 -24.20
CA LEU A 495 57.90 22.20 -23.66
C LEU A 495 58.75 20.95 -23.34
N ALA A 496 60.01 20.89 -23.80
CA ALA A 496 60.93 19.78 -23.50
C ALA A 496 61.44 19.81 -22.05
N THR A 497 61.34 20.96 -21.40
CA THR A 497 61.74 21.23 -20.02
C THR A 497 60.46 21.40 -19.18
N THR A 498 60.37 20.69 -18.06
CA THR A 498 59.17 20.72 -17.20
C THR A 498 59.46 21.18 -15.79
N GLY A 499 60.73 21.16 -15.36
CA GLY A 499 61.16 21.51 -14.01
C GLY A 499 61.16 23.01 -13.71
N ASP A 500 60.99 23.84 -14.73
CA ASP A 500 60.89 25.29 -14.67
C ASP A 500 59.45 25.80 -14.77
N ARG A 501 58.47 24.89 -14.86
CA ARG A 501 57.04 25.24 -14.88
C ARG A 501 56.57 25.73 -13.52
N THR A 502 55.87 26.86 -13.52
CA THR A 502 55.29 27.48 -12.32
C THR A 502 53.79 27.69 -12.49
N ALA A 503 53.01 27.43 -11.45
CA ALA A 503 51.56 27.58 -11.50
C ALA A 503 51.13 29.05 -11.69
N VAL A 504 50.08 29.27 -12.47
CA VAL A 504 49.52 30.60 -12.73
C VAL A 504 48.09 30.69 -12.25
N SER A 505 47.84 31.60 -11.30
CA SER A 505 46.51 31.88 -10.76
C SER A 505 45.75 32.95 -11.54
N GLY A 506 44.43 32.89 -11.52
CA GLY A 506 43.55 33.91 -12.10
C GLY A 506 43.41 33.82 -13.62
N TRP A 507 43.80 32.71 -14.23
CA TRP A 507 43.65 32.51 -15.67
C TRP A 507 42.25 31.98 -16.00
N THR A 508 41.53 32.65 -16.90
CA THR A 508 40.19 32.23 -17.30
C THR A 508 40.25 30.99 -18.20
N ILE A 509 39.48 29.97 -17.83
CA ILE A 509 39.28 28.73 -18.59
C ILE A 509 37.78 28.56 -18.84
N THR A 510 37.40 28.29 -20.08
CA THR A 510 36.01 28.14 -20.52
C THR A 510 35.76 26.71 -21.02
N LEU A 511 34.62 26.14 -20.64
CA LEU A 511 34.15 24.82 -21.06
C LEU A 511 32.99 24.98 -22.04
N TYR A 512 33.06 24.24 -23.14
CA TYR A 512 32.05 24.14 -24.18
C TYR A 512 31.60 22.69 -24.30
N ASN A 513 30.30 22.46 -24.49
CA ASN A 513 29.73 21.17 -24.89
C ASN A 513 29.65 21.13 -26.42
N ASP A 514 30.50 20.36 -27.08
CA ASP A 514 30.59 20.26 -28.54
C ASP A 514 29.55 19.30 -29.09
N ALA A 515 28.28 19.63 -28.84
CA ALA A 515 27.15 18.79 -29.23
C ALA A 515 27.05 18.64 -30.76
N ASN A 516 27.61 19.57 -31.53
CA ASN A 516 27.60 19.54 -32.99
C ASN A 516 28.80 18.77 -33.60
N HIS A 517 29.77 18.38 -32.77
CA HIS A 517 30.96 17.60 -33.11
C HIS A 517 31.82 18.26 -34.21
N ASN A 518 31.99 19.58 -34.18
CA ASN A 518 32.77 20.33 -35.17
C ASN A 518 34.16 20.74 -34.65
N ASP A 519 34.51 20.42 -33.41
CA ASP A 519 35.77 20.79 -32.75
C ASP A 519 35.97 22.33 -32.62
N VAL A 520 34.90 23.13 -32.68
CA VAL A 520 34.93 24.59 -32.60
C VAL A 520 34.20 25.07 -31.35
N ALA A 521 34.88 25.84 -30.51
CA ALA A 521 34.27 26.49 -29.36
C ALA A 521 33.29 27.61 -29.80
N ASP A 522 32.02 27.25 -29.99
CA ASP A 522 30.96 28.17 -30.39
C ASP A 522 30.33 28.87 -29.17
N ALA A 523 29.94 30.14 -29.33
CA ALA A 523 29.36 30.91 -28.23
C ALA A 523 28.05 30.31 -27.68
N GLY A 524 27.32 29.56 -28.51
CA GLY A 524 26.08 28.85 -28.11
C GLY A 524 26.33 27.56 -27.33
N GLU A 525 27.56 27.08 -27.26
CA GLU A 525 27.95 25.80 -26.66
C GLU A 525 28.67 25.96 -25.33
N GLN A 526 28.97 27.21 -24.92
CA GLN A 526 29.59 27.49 -23.64
C GLN A 526 28.68 27.04 -22.50
N VAL A 527 29.16 26.10 -21.68
CA VAL A 527 28.41 25.54 -20.54
C VAL A 527 28.95 26.00 -19.19
N ALA A 528 30.24 26.34 -19.09
CA ALA A 528 30.84 26.81 -17.85
C ALA A 528 32.09 27.67 -18.08
N GLN A 529 32.49 28.46 -17.08
CA GLN A 529 33.75 29.20 -17.06
C GLN A 529 34.27 29.28 -15.63
N THR A 530 35.58 29.17 -15.46
CA THR A 530 36.26 29.30 -14.16
C THR A 530 37.58 30.04 -14.29
N THR A 531 38.22 30.35 -13.16
CA THR A 531 39.58 30.90 -13.12
C THR A 531 40.50 29.99 -12.32
N THR A 532 41.74 29.85 -12.74
CA THR A 532 42.71 29.01 -12.04
C THR A 532 43.01 29.52 -10.63
N ASP A 533 43.18 28.61 -9.68
CA ASP A 533 43.43 28.95 -8.28
C ASP A 533 44.90 29.32 -8.00
N ALA A 534 45.27 29.51 -6.73
CA ALA A 534 46.63 29.84 -6.32
C ALA A 534 47.69 28.77 -6.69
N ASN A 535 47.26 27.53 -6.89
CA ASN A 535 48.10 26.42 -7.35
C ASN A 535 47.96 26.17 -8.87
N GLY A 536 47.29 27.09 -9.59
CA GLY A 536 47.06 27.01 -11.02
C GLY A 536 45.98 26.01 -11.43
N VAL A 537 45.24 25.44 -10.50
CA VAL A 537 44.24 24.39 -10.76
C VAL A 537 42.95 25.01 -11.28
N TYR A 538 42.32 24.36 -12.27
CA TYR A 538 40.93 24.59 -12.65
C TYR A 538 40.16 23.27 -12.68
N GLN A 539 38.84 23.33 -12.45
CA GLN A 539 37.98 22.14 -12.47
C GLN A 539 36.55 22.48 -12.91
N PHE A 540 35.95 21.55 -13.65
CA PHE A 540 34.53 21.47 -13.97
C PHE A 540 33.99 20.14 -13.45
N THR A 541 32.93 20.17 -12.66
CA THR A 541 32.27 18.98 -12.06
C THR A 541 30.81 18.94 -12.45
N GLY A 542 30.15 17.78 -12.31
CA GLY A 542 28.72 17.68 -12.60
C GLY A 542 28.44 17.60 -14.10
N LEU A 543 29.40 17.08 -14.87
CA LEU A 543 29.29 17.01 -16.32
C LEU A 543 28.49 15.77 -16.73
N LEU A 544 27.60 15.96 -17.69
CA LEU A 544 26.94 14.85 -18.39
C LEU A 544 27.96 14.15 -19.30
N PRO A 545 27.79 12.86 -19.60
CA PRO A 545 28.52 12.22 -20.68
C PRO A 545 28.40 13.01 -22.00
N GLY A 546 29.46 13.03 -22.81
CA GLY A 546 29.47 13.73 -24.10
C GLY A 546 30.82 14.33 -24.48
N ASP A 547 30.79 15.18 -25.52
CA ASP A 547 31.97 15.82 -26.10
C ASP A 547 32.15 17.23 -25.57
N TYR A 548 33.37 17.56 -25.15
CA TYR A 548 33.69 18.85 -24.54
C TYR A 548 34.95 19.47 -25.13
N LEU A 549 34.95 20.80 -25.22
CA LEU A 549 36.12 21.61 -25.53
C LEU A 549 36.48 22.46 -24.33
N ILE A 550 37.75 22.47 -23.96
CA ILE A 550 38.27 23.30 -22.89
C ILE A 550 39.18 24.33 -23.53
N LYS A 551 38.94 25.61 -23.28
CA LYS A 551 39.68 26.69 -23.93
C LYS A 551 40.21 27.69 -22.91
N GLU A 552 41.50 28.00 -23.01
CA GLU A 552 42.08 29.08 -22.21
C GLU A 552 41.87 30.46 -22.87
N GLN A 553 41.82 31.50 -22.04
CA GLN A 553 41.76 32.87 -22.54
C GLN A 553 43.12 33.36 -23.05
N ASP A 554 43.14 34.04 -24.21
CA ASP A 554 44.31 34.78 -24.68
C ASP A 554 44.65 35.96 -23.75
N GLN A 555 45.92 36.10 -23.35
CA GLN A 555 46.40 37.23 -22.55
C GLN A 555 47.54 37.98 -23.24
N ALA A 556 47.44 39.31 -23.25
CA ALA A 556 48.49 40.17 -23.79
C ALA A 556 49.81 39.97 -23.04
N GLY A 557 50.92 39.87 -23.78
CA GLY A 557 52.24 39.62 -23.21
C GLY A 557 52.56 38.14 -22.98
N TRP A 558 51.68 37.22 -23.36
CA TRP A 558 51.88 35.77 -23.27
C TRP A 558 51.79 35.12 -24.65
N THR A 559 52.43 33.96 -24.80
CA THR A 559 52.27 33.09 -25.96
C THR A 559 52.03 31.65 -25.51
N HIS A 560 51.15 30.95 -26.21
CA HIS A 560 50.82 29.55 -25.96
C HIS A 560 52.00 28.66 -26.34
N LEU A 561 52.31 27.68 -25.49
CA LEU A 561 53.19 26.57 -25.84
C LEU A 561 52.38 25.29 -26.03
N SER A 562 51.33 25.07 -25.22
CA SER A 562 50.29 24.07 -25.47
C SER A 562 49.22 24.59 -26.44
N PRO A 563 48.33 23.72 -26.96
CA PRO A 563 47.13 24.17 -27.66
C PRO A 563 46.29 25.11 -26.80
N VAL A 564 45.69 26.14 -27.43
CA VAL A 564 44.75 27.07 -26.77
C VAL A 564 43.42 26.40 -26.42
N GLN A 565 43.11 25.29 -27.09
CA GLN A 565 41.93 24.48 -26.91
C GLN A 565 42.34 23.00 -26.77
N ILE A 566 41.71 22.29 -25.85
CA ILE A 566 41.84 20.85 -25.65
C ILE A 566 40.48 20.23 -25.95
N ASN A 567 40.45 19.26 -26.87
CA ASN A 567 39.23 18.55 -27.25
C ASN A 567 39.15 17.25 -26.46
N GLN A 568 38.01 17.00 -25.83
CA GLN A 568 37.71 15.79 -25.08
C GLN A 568 36.47 15.14 -25.69
N SER A 569 36.70 14.13 -26.53
CA SER A 569 35.63 13.33 -27.11
C SER A 569 35.29 12.15 -26.20
N ASN A 570 34.01 11.85 -26.07
CA ASN A 570 33.41 10.73 -25.35
C ASN A 570 33.75 10.70 -23.86
N LEU A 571 33.53 11.83 -23.15
CA LEU A 571 33.50 11.78 -21.69
C LEU A 571 32.38 10.82 -21.27
N THR A 572 32.72 9.76 -20.52
CA THR A 572 31.76 8.72 -20.12
C THR A 572 31.30 8.87 -18.68
N SER A 573 30.22 8.18 -18.32
CA SER A 573 29.65 8.05 -16.98
C SER A 573 30.74 7.91 -15.89
N GLY A 574 30.77 8.86 -14.95
CA GLY A 574 31.64 8.86 -13.77
C GLY A 574 33.12 9.13 -14.05
N GLN A 575 33.49 9.47 -15.29
CA GLN A 575 34.88 9.69 -15.66
C GLN A 575 35.43 10.99 -15.05
N ASN A 576 36.61 10.90 -14.44
CA ASN A 576 37.34 12.05 -13.90
C ASN A 576 38.60 12.30 -14.74
N LEU A 577 38.49 13.20 -15.72
CA LEU A 577 39.63 13.63 -16.52
C LEU A 577 40.47 14.64 -15.74
N THR A 578 41.75 14.32 -15.60
CA THR A 578 42.76 15.17 -14.95
C THR A 578 43.87 15.50 -15.95
N ASN A 579 44.78 16.39 -15.58
CA ASN A 579 45.95 16.78 -16.37
C ASN A 579 45.59 17.39 -17.74
N GLN A 580 44.46 18.09 -17.82
CA GLN A 580 44.10 18.92 -18.98
C GLN A 580 44.86 20.24 -18.90
N ASP A 581 46.18 20.20 -19.09
CA ASP A 581 47.03 21.32 -18.70
C ASP A 581 47.26 22.32 -19.86
N PHE A 582 47.26 23.62 -19.52
CA PHE A 582 47.64 24.71 -20.41
C PHE A 582 49.01 25.28 -20.01
N VAL A 583 49.90 25.47 -20.97
CA VAL A 583 51.28 25.92 -20.75
C VAL A 583 51.58 27.10 -21.67
N ASN A 584 52.00 28.24 -21.09
CA ASN A 584 52.31 29.46 -21.83
C ASN A 584 53.64 30.01 -21.34
N THR A 585 54.29 30.83 -22.16
CA THR A 585 55.46 31.62 -21.75
C THR A 585 55.21 33.11 -21.93
N GLN A 586 55.95 33.94 -21.20
CA GLN A 586 55.86 35.40 -21.31
C GLN A 586 56.71 35.89 -22.49
N LEU A 587 56.16 36.83 -23.26
CA LEU A 587 56.90 37.49 -24.33
C LEU A 587 58.04 38.33 -23.75
N SER A 588 59.24 38.14 -24.31
CA SER A 588 60.42 38.95 -23.98
C SER A 588 60.66 40.03 -25.03
N SER A 589 61.28 41.15 -24.63
CA SER A 589 61.64 42.24 -25.53
C SER A 589 63.15 42.32 -25.76
N ILE A 590 63.58 42.44 -27.02
CA ILE A 590 64.96 42.84 -27.37
C ILE A 590 64.95 44.33 -27.68
N SER A 591 65.79 45.10 -26.99
CA SER A 591 65.94 46.54 -27.21
C SER A 591 67.41 46.95 -27.14
N GLY A 592 67.75 48.06 -27.79
CA GLY A 592 69.10 48.60 -27.79
C GLY A 592 69.14 50.02 -28.37
N HIS A 593 70.24 50.71 -28.13
CA HIS A 593 70.50 52.04 -28.68
C HIS A 593 71.60 51.95 -29.74
N LYS A 594 71.43 52.67 -30.85
CA LYS A 594 72.49 52.83 -31.85
C LYS A 594 73.26 54.11 -31.56
N TYR A 595 74.58 53.98 -31.38
CA TYR A 595 75.49 55.10 -31.19
C TYR A 595 76.46 55.26 -32.37
N VAL A 596 76.99 56.46 -32.53
CA VAL A 596 78.27 56.72 -33.19
C VAL A 596 79.32 56.89 -32.10
N ASP A 597 80.39 56.13 -32.23
CA ASP A 597 81.63 56.23 -31.47
C ASP A 597 82.52 57.27 -32.17
N ALA A 598 82.91 58.33 -31.46
CA ALA A 598 83.54 59.50 -32.06
C ALA A 598 85.04 59.29 -32.32
N ASP A 599 85.70 58.46 -31.50
CA ASP A 599 87.13 58.20 -31.60
C ASP A 599 87.48 56.77 -32.05
N GLY A 600 86.49 55.87 -32.12
CA GLY A 600 86.62 54.48 -32.53
C GLY A 600 87.24 53.57 -31.45
N SER A 601 87.34 54.06 -30.21
CA SER A 601 87.98 53.39 -29.09
C SER A 601 86.93 52.96 -28.06
N LEU A 602 86.79 51.64 -27.89
CA LEU A 602 85.95 51.04 -26.84
C LEU A 602 86.42 51.33 -25.40
N ALA A 603 87.55 52.04 -25.22
CA ALA A 603 88.10 52.40 -23.91
C ALA A 603 87.74 53.84 -23.47
N THR A 604 87.19 54.65 -24.36
CA THR A 604 86.71 56.00 -24.05
C THR A 604 85.23 55.91 -23.66
N THR A 605 84.80 56.62 -22.62
CA THR A 605 83.40 56.63 -22.18
C THR A 605 82.84 58.04 -22.25
N GLY A 606 81.63 58.21 -22.80
CA GLY A 606 80.91 59.49 -22.82
C GLY A 606 81.08 60.30 -24.11
N ASP A 607 81.69 59.70 -25.15
CA ASP A 607 81.77 60.25 -26.49
C ASP A 607 80.76 59.60 -27.47
N GLU A 608 79.96 58.64 -26.99
CA GLU A 608 78.89 57.99 -27.75
C GLU A 608 77.67 58.91 -27.93
N THR A 609 77.36 59.25 -29.18
CA THR A 609 76.15 60.03 -29.51
C THR A 609 75.11 59.15 -30.19
N GLY A 610 73.87 59.16 -29.67
CA GLY A 610 72.76 58.39 -30.25
C GLY A 610 72.43 58.83 -31.67
N VAL A 611 72.21 57.88 -32.57
CA VAL A 611 71.86 58.16 -33.97
C VAL A 611 70.49 57.63 -34.37
N SER A 612 69.76 58.44 -35.14
CA SER A 612 68.42 58.13 -35.67
C SER A 612 68.46 57.76 -37.16
N GLY A 613 67.43 57.08 -37.66
CA GLY A 613 67.26 56.77 -39.09
C GLY A 613 68.01 55.53 -39.57
N TRP A 614 68.58 54.74 -38.65
CA TRP A 614 69.22 53.47 -38.95
C TRP A 614 68.25 52.31 -38.78
N THR A 615 68.16 51.44 -39.79
CA THR A 615 67.38 50.21 -39.72
C THR A 615 68.15 49.18 -38.91
N ILE A 616 67.56 48.72 -37.81
CA ILE A 616 68.01 47.53 -37.07
C ILE A 616 67.10 46.39 -37.49
N THR A 617 67.68 45.36 -38.09
CA THR A 617 66.94 44.15 -38.49
C THR A 617 67.25 43.05 -37.48
N LEU A 618 66.21 42.54 -36.82
CA LEU A 618 66.29 41.32 -36.02
C LEU A 618 66.07 40.12 -36.95
N TYR A 619 66.95 39.14 -36.87
CA TYR A 619 66.83 37.86 -37.55
C TYR A 619 66.59 36.77 -36.51
N ASN A 620 65.81 35.74 -36.87
CA ASN A 620 65.56 34.57 -36.03
C ASN A 620 66.66 33.52 -36.16
#